data_AF-A0A5C7KXV6-F1
#
_entry.id   AF-A0A5C7KXV6-F1
#
_cell.length_a   1.000
_cell.length_b   1.000
_cell.length_c   1.000
_cell.angle_alpha   90.00
_cell.angle_beta   90.00
_cell.angle_gamma   90.00
#
_symmetry.space_group_name_H-M   'P 1'
#
loop_
_entity.id
_entity.type
_entity.pdbx_description
1 polymer ?
#
loop_
_entity_poly.entity_id
_entity_poly.type
_entity_poly.pdbx_seq_one_letter_code
_entity_poly.pdbx_strand_id
1 'polypeptide(L)'
;MRTIDPTRDDLQRLAQTVPLDTPVTMLNLLRYRAQAEYPAGSGHAPCSGREAYQRYAEVALRKIRELGGEPVLLAPVLARVIAPAGEDWDELLLVRYPSLGALLAMLAMPDYRAATVHRTAALEDARLFATRTSTP
;
A
#
# COMPACT_ATOMS: atom_id res chain seq x y z
N MET A 1 10.64 -1.62 -14.06
CA MET A 1 11.12 -2.48 -12.95
C MET A 1 9.96 -2.60 -11.98
N ARG A 2 9.59 -3.80 -11.51
CA ARG A 2 8.43 -3.97 -10.61
C ARG A 2 8.75 -3.33 -9.26
N THR A 3 7.93 -2.39 -8.82
CA THR A 3 8.17 -1.69 -7.55
C THR A 3 6.97 -1.91 -6.64
N ILE A 4 7.00 -3.04 -5.94
CA ILE A 4 5.92 -3.45 -5.06
C ILE A 4 6.30 -3.09 -3.62
N ASP A 5 7.42 -3.60 -3.12
CA ASP A 5 7.82 -3.39 -1.73
C ASP A 5 8.81 -2.22 -1.57
N PRO A 6 8.67 -1.40 -0.51
CA PRO A 6 9.62 -0.34 -0.25
C PRO A 6 10.98 -0.93 0.13
N THR A 7 12.06 -0.31 -0.35
CA THR A 7 13.41 -0.70 0.09
C THR A 7 13.71 -0.12 1.46
N ARG A 8 14.75 -0.66 2.13
CA ARG A 8 15.27 -0.06 3.37
C ARG A 8 15.65 1.40 3.15
N ASP A 9 16.28 1.71 2.03
CA ASP A 9 16.77 3.05 1.72
C ASP A 9 15.61 4.03 1.50
N ASP A 10 14.50 3.58 0.89
CA ASP A 10 13.30 4.41 0.74
C ASP A 10 12.65 4.74 2.08
N LEU A 11 12.56 3.75 2.99
CA LEU A 11 12.04 3.97 4.34
C LEU A 11 12.95 4.88 5.17
N GLN A 12 14.27 4.74 5.04
CA GLN A 12 15.23 5.64 5.69
C GLN A 12 15.11 7.06 5.15
N ARG A 13 15.01 7.23 3.82
CA ARG A 13 14.83 8.55 3.20
C ARG A 13 13.53 9.21 3.67
N LEU A 14 12.43 8.45 3.74
CA LEU A 14 11.15 8.94 4.26
C LEU A 14 11.29 9.45 5.70
N ALA A 15 11.89 8.64 6.59
CA ALA A 15 12.07 8.98 8.00
C ALA A 15 13.02 10.18 8.23
N GLN A 16 13.96 10.43 7.31
CA GLN A 16 14.83 11.60 7.34
C GLN A 16 14.17 12.86 6.77
N THR A 17 13.24 12.71 5.84
CA THR A 17 12.61 13.82 5.11
C THR A 17 11.40 14.38 5.86
N VAL A 18 10.64 13.53 6.55
CA VAL A 18 9.36 13.88 7.17
C VAL A 18 9.47 13.72 8.69
N PRO A 19 9.19 14.77 9.49
CA PRO A 19 9.16 14.65 10.95
C PRO A 19 8.14 13.61 11.44
N LEU A 20 8.47 12.89 12.53
CA LEU A 20 7.66 11.78 13.03
C LEU A 20 6.25 12.16 13.46
N ASP A 21 6.04 13.40 13.90
CA ASP A 21 4.77 13.96 14.34
C ASP A 21 3.92 14.53 13.19
N THR A 22 4.45 14.56 11.96
CA THR A 22 3.74 15.12 10.80
C THR A 22 2.59 14.22 10.35
N PRO A 23 1.34 14.71 10.28
CA PRO A 23 0.24 13.97 9.67
C PRO A 23 0.48 13.73 8.17
N VAL A 24 0.28 12.48 7.74
CA VAL A 24 0.53 12.07 6.36
C VAL A 24 -0.67 11.38 5.76
N THR A 25 -0.88 11.60 4.46
CA THR A 25 -1.82 10.82 3.65
C THR A 25 -1.00 10.03 2.64
N MET A 26 -1.16 8.71 2.65
CA MET A 26 -0.52 7.82 1.70
C MET A 26 -1.39 7.72 0.45
N LEU A 27 -0.86 8.19 -0.67
CA LEU A 27 -1.41 7.93 -2.00
C LEU A 27 -0.86 6.60 -2.51
N ASN A 28 -1.75 5.70 -2.92
CA ASN A 28 -1.40 4.40 -3.47
C ASN A 28 -2.09 4.24 -4.83
N LEU A 29 -1.31 3.97 -5.87
CA LEU A 29 -1.79 3.51 -7.17
C LEU A 29 -1.43 2.03 -7.31
N LEU A 30 -2.41 1.21 -7.64
CA LEU A 30 -2.31 -0.24 -7.59
C LEU A 30 -2.64 -0.84 -8.96
N ARG A 31 -1.76 -1.69 -9.48
CA ARG A 31 -2.07 -2.57 -10.62
C ARG A 31 -2.01 -4.02 -10.16
N TYR A 32 -3.11 -4.74 -10.34
CA TYR A 32 -3.27 -6.12 -9.93
C TYR A 32 -2.81 -7.07 -11.03
N ARG A 33 -2.32 -8.23 -10.61
CA ARG A 33 -2.17 -9.36 -11.51
C ARG A 33 -3.53 -9.97 -11.80
N ALA A 34 -3.69 -10.51 -13.01
CA ALA A 34 -4.82 -11.36 -13.33
C ALA A 34 -4.89 -12.58 -12.39
N GLN A 35 -3.73 -13.19 -12.11
CA GLN A 35 -3.56 -14.32 -11.19
C GLN A 35 -2.51 -13.96 -10.14
N ALA A 36 -2.81 -14.16 -8.86
CA ALA A 36 -1.84 -13.92 -7.79
C ALA A 36 -0.66 -14.90 -7.87
N GLU A 37 0.55 -14.39 -7.67
CA GLU A 37 1.80 -15.16 -7.71
C GLU A 37 2.34 -15.36 -6.29
N TYR A 38 1.79 -16.35 -5.58
CA TYR A 38 2.32 -16.74 -4.28
C TYR A 38 3.61 -17.55 -4.41
N PRO A 39 4.51 -17.50 -3.40
CA PRO A 39 5.67 -18.39 -3.34
C PRO A 39 5.25 -19.86 -3.40
N ALA A 40 6.05 -20.68 -4.08
CA ALA A 40 5.86 -22.12 -4.12
C ALA A 40 5.86 -22.71 -2.70
N GLY A 41 4.92 -23.62 -2.41
CA GLY A 41 4.78 -24.24 -1.09
C GLY A 41 4.12 -23.37 -0.02
N SER A 42 3.62 -22.17 -0.35
CA SER A 42 2.93 -21.29 0.60
C SER A 42 1.59 -21.83 1.13
N GLY A 43 1.00 -22.83 0.47
CA GLY A 43 -0.30 -23.42 0.85
C GLY A 43 -1.50 -22.53 0.54
N HIS A 44 -1.31 -21.35 -0.07
CA HIS A 44 -2.42 -20.49 -0.49
C HIS A 44 -3.10 -21.06 -1.74
N ALA A 45 -4.43 -21.17 -1.69
CA ALA A 45 -5.22 -21.54 -2.86
C ALA A 45 -5.05 -20.50 -3.99
N PRO A 46 -5.03 -20.94 -5.27
CA PRO A 46 -5.02 -20.02 -6.41
C PRO A 46 -6.18 -19.01 -6.33
N CYS A 47 -5.88 -17.75 -6.63
CA CYS A 47 -6.86 -16.67 -6.67
C CYS A 47 -6.37 -15.54 -7.58
N SER A 48 -7.26 -14.62 -7.94
CA SER A 48 -6.90 -13.39 -8.64
C SER A 48 -6.00 -12.50 -7.78
N GLY A 49 -5.28 -11.57 -8.41
CA GLY A 49 -4.50 -10.56 -7.70
C GLY A 49 -5.37 -9.71 -6.77
N ARG A 50 -6.58 -9.35 -7.22
CA ARG A 50 -7.54 -8.57 -6.42
C ARG A 50 -7.98 -9.30 -5.15
N GLU A 51 -8.28 -10.60 -5.23
CA GLU A 51 -8.63 -11.40 -4.04
C GLU A 51 -7.45 -11.55 -3.08
N ALA A 52 -6.23 -11.74 -3.61
CA ALA A 52 -5.03 -11.73 -2.77
C ALA A 52 -4.85 -10.37 -2.07
N TYR A 53 -5.05 -9.26 -2.78
CA TYR A 53 -4.94 -7.93 -2.19
C TYR A 53 -6.00 -7.69 -1.10
N GLN A 54 -7.22 -8.21 -1.26
CA GLN A 54 -8.27 -8.12 -0.24
C GLN A 54 -7.84 -8.80 1.08
N ARG A 55 -7.21 -9.98 1.01
CA ARG A 55 -6.66 -10.67 2.20
C ARG A 55 -5.63 -9.79 2.93
N TYR A 56 -4.76 -9.10 2.17
CA TYR A 56 -3.84 -8.11 2.73
C TYR A 56 -4.59 -6.93 3.35
N ALA A 57 -5.56 -6.36 2.63
CA ALA A 57 -6.27 -5.15 3.00
C ALA A 57 -7.05 -5.33 4.31
N GLU A 58 -7.65 -6.49 4.56
CA GLU A 58 -8.34 -6.80 5.82
C GLU A 58 -7.42 -6.65 7.04
N VAL A 59 -6.21 -7.21 6.96
CA VAL A 59 -5.21 -7.11 8.03
C VAL A 59 -4.69 -5.67 8.14
N ALA A 60 -4.34 -5.06 7.01
CA ALA A 60 -3.81 -3.70 6.96
C ALA A 60 -4.80 -2.68 7.53
N LEU A 61 -6.07 -2.72 7.13
CA LEU A 61 -7.11 -1.80 7.61
C LEU A 61 -7.33 -1.88 9.12
N ARG A 62 -7.26 -3.09 9.70
CA ARG A 62 -7.34 -3.25 11.15
C ARG A 62 -6.17 -2.55 11.85
N LYS A 63 -4.93 -2.72 11.36
CA LYS A 63 -3.73 -2.09 11.93
C LYS A 63 -3.69 -0.58 11.71
N ILE A 64 -4.18 -0.11 10.55
CA ILE A 64 -4.36 1.32 10.26
C ILE A 64 -5.26 1.95 11.33
N ARG A 65 -6.43 1.37 11.59
CA ARG A 65 -7.38 1.89 12.59
C ARG A 65 -6.85 1.82 14.02
N GLU A 66 -6.13 0.74 14.36
CA GLU A 66 -5.47 0.58 15.68
C GLU A 66 -4.52 1.74 16.00
N LEU A 67 -3.92 2.34 14.97
CA LEU A 67 -2.98 3.47 15.08
C LEU A 67 -3.62 4.83 14.75
N GLY A 68 -4.95 4.91 14.74
CA GLY A 68 -5.70 6.14 14.50
C GLY A 68 -5.72 6.61 13.04
N GLY A 69 -5.29 5.77 12.10
CA GLY A 69 -5.40 6.04 10.67
C GLY A 69 -6.76 5.62 10.10
N GLU A 70 -7.06 6.09 8.88
CA GLU A 70 -8.31 5.83 8.19
C GLU A 70 -8.14 5.76 6.66
N PRO A 71 -8.86 4.86 5.96
CA PRO A 71 -9.00 4.95 4.52
C PRO A 71 -9.88 6.16 4.17
N VAL A 72 -9.40 7.05 3.30
CA VAL A 72 -10.10 8.26 2.87
C VAL A 72 -10.82 8.03 1.54
N LEU A 73 -10.19 7.29 0.63
CA LEU A 73 -10.73 7.00 -0.69
C LEU A 73 -10.24 5.63 -1.15
N LEU A 74 -11.15 4.84 -1.70
CA LEU A 74 -10.83 3.69 -2.53
C LEU A 74 -11.69 3.81 -3.79
N ALA A 75 -11.06 3.92 -4.95
CA ALA A 75 -11.76 4.13 -6.20
C ALA A 75 -11.10 3.40 -7.37
N PRO A 76 -11.89 2.80 -8.28
CA PRO A 76 -11.36 2.30 -9.54
C PRO A 76 -10.84 3.46 -10.39
N VAL A 77 -9.68 3.27 -11.00
CA VAL A 77 -9.15 4.22 -11.99
C VAL A 77 -9.79 3.92 -13.34
N LEU A 78 -10.39 4.93 -13.97
CA LEU A 78 -11.15 4.74 -15.21
C LEU A 78 -10.29 4.88 -16.47
N ALA A 79 -9.39 5.87 -16.49
CA ALA A 79 -8.51 6.13 -17.62
C ALA A 79 -7.33 7.01 -17.19
N ARG A 80 -6.19 6.85 -17.86
CA ARG A 80 -5.10 7.83 -17.80
C ARG A 80 -5.42 9.03 -18.72
N VAL A 81 -5.22 10.24 -18.21
CA VAL A 81 -5.37 11.48 -18.99
C VAL A 81 -4.02 12.11 -19.28
N ILE A 82 -3.17 12.23 -18.24
CA ILE A 82 -1.78 12.72 -18.33
C ILE A 82 -0.90 11.77 -17.52
N ALA A 83 -0.32 10.77 -18.18
CA ALA A 83 0.65 9.85 -17.59
C ALA A 83 1.50 9.22 -18.70
N PRO A 84 2.75 8.80 -18.41
CA PRO A 84 3.54 7.97 -19.31
C PRO A 84 2.78 6.73 -19.79
N ALA A 85 3.17 6.18 -20.94
CA ALA A 85 2.66 4.88 -21.36
C ALA A 85 3.05 3.79 -20.33
N GLY A 86 2.11 2.90 -19.99
CA GLY A 86 2.32 1.82 -19.02
C GLY A 86 2.01 2.17 -17.56
N GLU A 87 1.68 3.44 -17.26
CA GLU A 87 1.12 3.91 -15.98
C GLU A 87 -0.41 3.78 -15.99
N ASP A 88 -0.89 2.58 -16.33
CA ASP A 88 -2.29 2.19 -16.24
C ASP A 88 -2.49 1.50 -14.88
N TRP A 89 -3.45 2.01 -14.10
CA TRP A 89 -3.72 1.60 -12.72
C TRP A 89 -5.14 1.06 -12.61
N ASP A 90 -5.35 0.09 -11.73
CA ASP A 90 -6.69 -0.46 -11.48
C ASP A 90 -7.41 0.33 -10.38
N GLU A 91 -6.69 0.71 -9.32
CA GLU A 91 -7.25 1.38 -8.15
C GLU A 91 -6.36 2.48 -7.59
N LEU A 92 -7.02 3.52 -7.08
CA LEU A 92 -6.47 4.55 -6.22
C LEU A 92 -6.93 4.30 -4.79
N LEU A 93 -5.98 4.29 -3.85
CA LEU A 93 -6.24 4.22 -2.42
C LEU A 93 -5.54 5.37 -1.69
N LEU A 94 -6.32 6.13 -0.93
CA LEU A 94 -5.81 7.14 0.00
C LEU A 94 -6.00 6.66 1.44
N VAL A 95 -4.92 6.67 2.23
CA VAL A 95 -4.97 6.33 3.66
C VAL A 95 -4.35 7.46 4.47
N ARG A 96 -5.11 8.03 5.39
CA ARG A 96 -4.63 9.07 6.30
C ARG A 96 -4.10 8.43 7.57
N TYR A 97 -2.97 8.93 8.05
CA TYR A 97 -2.40 8.60 9.35
C TYR A 97 -2.28 9.87 10.20
N PRO A 98 -2.44 9.78 11.52
CA PRO A 98 -2.32 10.94 12.41
C PRO A 98 -0.87 11.45 12.48
N SER A 99 0.12 10.59 12.18
CA SER A 99 1.52 10.97 12.09
C SER A 99 2.33 9.99 11.24
N LEU A 100 3.51 10.40 10.75
CA LEU A 100 4.47 9.47 10.13
C LEU A 100 4.89 8.38 11.10
N GLY A 101 5.05 8.70 12.40
CA GLY A 101 5.35 7.74 13.44
C GLY A 101 4.32 6.60 13.50
N ALA A 102 3.03 6.92 13.33
CA ALA A 102 1.97 5.90 13.25
C ALA A 102 2.14 5.00 12.01
N LEU A 103 2.44 5.57 10.83
CA LEU A 103 2.74 4.77 9.64
C LEU A 103 3.92 3.82 9.86
N LEU A 104 5.04 4.31 10.40
CA LEU A 104 6.25 3.50 10.63
C LEU A 104 6.01 2.42 11.69
N ALA A 105 5.25 2.72 12.74
CA ALA A 105 4.85 1.75 13.75
C ALA A 105 4.03 0.61 13.13
N MET A 106 3.10 0.92 12.23
CA MET A 106 2.32 -0.08 11.49
C MET A 106 3.22 -1.02 10.68
N LEU A 107 4.19 -0.48 9.93
CA LEU A 107 5.15 -1.26 9.13
C LEU A 107 6.03 -2.18 9.99
N ALA A 108 6.20 -1.86 11.28
CA ALA A 108 6.95 -2.67 12.22
C ALA A 108 6.14 -3.82 12.84
N MET A 109 4.81 -3.80 12.75
CA MET A 109 3.95 -4.81 13.38
C MET A 109 4.13 -6.21 12.75
N PRO A 110 4.30 -7.28 13.55
CA PRO A 110 4.47 -8.64 13.03
C PRO A 110 3.31 -9.10 12.13
N ASP A 111 2.06 -8.87 12.55
CA ASP A 111 0.88 -9.27 11.77
C ASP A 111 0.81 -8.55 10.42
N TYR A 112 1.18 -7.26 10.39
CA TYR A 112 1.21 -6.49 9.15
C TYR A 112 2.28 -7.05 8.20
N ARG A 113 3.49 -7.30 8.71
CA ARG A 113 4.59 -7.90 7.95
C ARG A 113 4.22 -9.27 7.40
N ALA A 114 3.59 -10.12 8.21
CA ALA A 114 3.13 -11.44 7.78
C ALA A 114 2.12 -11.35 6.63
N ALA A 115 1.23 -10.35 6.64
CA ALA A 115 0.24 -10.14 5.58
C ALA A 115 0.84 -9.59 4.27
N THR A 116 2.06 -9.03 4.28
CA THR A 116 2.65 -8.43 3.06
C THR A 116 2.81 -9.42 1.92
N VAL A 117 2.96 -10.73 2.20
CA VAL A 117 3.03 -11.79 1.18
C VAL A 117 1.83 -11.75 0.23
N HIS A 118 0.64 -11.41 0.74
CA HIS A 118 -0.57 -11.31 -0.06
C HIS A 118 -0.52 -10.10 -1.00
N ARG A 119 0.01 -8.96 -0.55
CA ARG A 119 0.21 -7.76 -1.37
C ARG A 119 1.26 -8.00 -2.45
N THR A 120 2.39 -8.63 -2.09
CA THR A 120 3.46 -8.98 -3.05
C THR A 120 2.95 -9.95 -4.12
N ALA A 121 2.16 -10.95 -3.73
CA ALA A 121 1.55 -11.89 -4.67
C ALA A 121 0.47 -11.24 -5.56
N ALA A 122 -0.24 -10.24 -5.04
CA ALA A 122 -1.36 -9.59 -5.71
C ALA A 122 -0.96 -8.61 -6.81
N LEU A 123 0.09 -7.82 -6.56
CA LEU A 123 0.40 -6.65 -7.37
C LEU A 123 1.36 -6.98 -8.50
N GLU A 124 1.06 -6.43 -9.67
CA GLU A 124 1.99 -6.39 -10.79
C GLU A 124 2.95 -5.21 -10.65
N ASP A 125 2.41 -4.05 -10.28
CA ASP A 125 3.16 -2.82 -10.02
C ASP A 125 2.40 -1.92 -9.02
N ALA A 126 3.10 -0.97 -8.41
CA ALA A 126 2.51 0.01 -7.52
C ALA A 126 3.28 1.34 -7.49
N ARG A 127 2.59 2.43 -7.14
CA ARG A 127 3.21 3.70 -6.76
C ARG A 127 2.65 4.16 -5.42
N LEU A 128 3.53 4.43 -4.48
CA LEU A 128 3.17 4.88 -3.15
C LEU A 128 3.90 6.19 -2.85
N PHE A 129 3.15 7.20 -2.45
CA PHE A 129 3.68 8.51 -2.08
C PHE A 129 3.11 8.95 -0.75
N ALA A 130 3.99 9.38 0.17
CA ALA A 130 3.58 10.09 1.36
C ALA A 130 3.34 11.55 1.00
N THR A 131 2.12 12.03 1.22
CA THR A 131 1.75 13.44 1.02
C THR A 131 1.48 14.08 2.36
N ARG A 132 1.65 15.41 2.45
CA ARG A 132 1.12 16.16 3.58
C ARG A 132 -0.40 16.01 3.61
N THR A 133 -0.97 15.74 4.78
CA THR A 133 -2.42 15.78 4.93
C THR A 133 -2.86 17.24 4.85
N SER A 134 -3.70 17.58 3.86
CA SER A 134 -4.37 18.87 3.83
C SER A 134 -5.44 18.90 4.91
N THR A 135 -5.34 19.87 5.82
CA THR A 135 -6.49 20.27 6.63
C THR A 135 -7.53 20.90 5.69
N PRO A 136 -8.82 20.59 5.82
CA PRO A 136 -9.88 21.32 5.10
C PRO A 136 -9.80 22.82 5.35
#